data_AF-A0A2P2FLR1-F1
#
_entry.id   AF-A0A2P2FLR1-F1
#
_cell.length_a   1.000
_cell.length_b   1.000
_cell.length_c   1.000
_cell.angle_alpha   90.00
_cell.angle_beta   90.00
_cell.angle_gamma   90.00
#
_symmetry.space_group_name_H-M   'P 1'
#
loop_
_entity.id
_entity.type
_entity.pdbx_description
1 polymer ?
#
loop_
_entity_poly.entity_id
_entity_poly.type
_entity_poly.pdbx_seq_one_letter_code
_entity_poly.pdbx_strand_id
1 'polypeptide(L)'
;MQLYGQQAKAYARMGKPEEVRQALDNGSALLDRLPFPDRPDNHFVVDPDKWDFYAMDTYRIVGEDQLAQRNAEEVIRRGVNPEGVPLSPMRIAEAELTLAVIAARRGDVEQAEELGMRALQSGRQSRPSLLMVSTELEDELTTYGTDAGRDFRELLAEVKRNP
;
A
#
# COMPACT_ATOMS: atom_id res chain seq x y z
N MET A 1 -2.00 2.52 -19.58
CA MET A 1 -2.33 2.24 -18.17
C MET A 1 -1.10 2.31 -17.26
N GLN A 2 -0.13 1.40 -17.38
CA GLN A 2 1.05 1.37 -16.48
C GLN A 2 1.85 2.68 -16.45
N LEU A 3 1.94 3.40 -17.57
CA LEU A 3 2.62 4.70 -17.65
C LEU A 3 2.03 5.73 -16.67
N TYR A 4 0.70 5.83 -16.57
CA TYR A 4 0.05 6.77 -15.64
C TYR A 4 0.32 6.40 -14.18
N GLY A 5 0.32 5.11 -13.84
CA GLY A 5 0.68 4.65 -12.50
C GLY A 5 2.12 5.00 -12.13
N GLN A 6 3.06 4.85 -13.06
CA GLN A 6 4.46 5.24 -12.85
C GLN A 6 4.64 6.77 -12.79
N GLN A 7 3.88 7.52 -13.59
CA GLN A 7 3.85 8.97 -13.54
C GLN A 7 3.35 9.48 -12.18
N ALA A 8 2.24 8.93 -11.66
CA ALA A 8 1.73 9.25 -10.34
C ALA A 8 2.78 8.94 -9.24
N LYS A 9 3.46 7.78 -9.33
CA LYS A 9 4.57 7.44 -8.43
C LYS A 9 5.74 8.42 -8.50
N ALA A 10 6.02 9.02 -9.65
CA ALA A 10 7.03 10.05 -9.78
C ALA A 10 6.58 11.36 -9.10
N TYR A 11 5.35 11.82 -9.38
CA TYR A 11 4.81 13.03 -8.75
C TYR A 11 4.67 12.90 -7.22
N ALA A 12 4.28 11.73 -6.73
CA ALA A 12 4.18 11.47 -5.30
C ALA A 12 5.53 11.68 -4.59
N ARG A 13 6.62 11.15 -5.15
CA ARG A 13 7.99 11.36 -4.64
C ARG A 13 8.47 12.81 -4.72
N MET A 14 7.84 13.62 -5.57
CA MET A 14 8.11 15.05 -5.70
C MET A 14 7.21 15.91 -4.79
N GLY A 15 6.31 15.31 -3.99
CA GLY A 15 5.39 16.05 -3.12
C GLY A 15 4.34 16.85 -3.89
N LYS A 16 3.87 16.32 -5.03
CA LYS A 16 2.95 16.99 -5.97
C LYS A 16 1.56 16.35 -5.96
N PRO A 17 0.70 16.64 -4.96
CA PRO A 17 -0.58 15.94 -4.75
C PRO A 17 -1.58 16.16 -5.90
N GLU A 18 -1.66 17.37 -6.45
CA GLU A 18 -2.56 17.66 -7.57
C GLU A 18 -2.15 16.91 -8.84
N GLU A 19 -0.84 16.85 -9.13
CA GLU A 19 -0.35 16.09 -10.27
C GLU A 19 -0.49 14.56 -10.07
N VAL A 20 -0.42 14.06 -8.83
CA VAL A 20 -0.77 12.68 -8.49
C VAL A 20 -2.23 12.40 -8.84
N ARG A 21 -3.16 13.22 -8.32
CA ARG A 21 -4.60 13.07 -8.57
C ARG A 21 -4.90 13.11 -10.07
N GLN A 22 -4.35 14.10 -10.78
CA GLN A 22 -4.55 14.24 -12.22
C GLN A 22 -4.03 13.04 -13.03
N ALA A 23 -2.87 12.49 -12.67
CA ALA A 23 -2.33 11.30 -13.32
C ALA A 23 -3.18 10.06 -13.04
N LEU A 24 -3.70 9.92 -11.82
CA LEU A 24 -4.58 8.82 -11.44
C LEU A 24 -5.96 8.91 -12.13
N ASP A 25 -6.54 10.10 -12.21
CA ASP A 25 -7.82 10.32 -12.88
C ASP A 25 -7.71 10.00 -14.38
N ASN A 26 -6.62 10.43 -15.02
CA ASN A 26 -6.35 10.14 -16.44
C ASN A 26 -6.17 8.64 -16.69
N GLY A 27 -5.51 7.93 -15.77
CA GLY A 27 -5.40 6.48 -15.86
C GLY A 27 -6.74 5.78 -15.66
N SER A 28 -7.53 6.17 -14.67
CA SER A 28 -8.87 5.60 -14.44
C SER A 28 -9.77 5.78 -15.66
N ALA A 29 -9.82 6.99 -16.22
CA ALA A 29 -10.63 7.28 -17.41
C ALA A 29 -10.19 6.49 -18.66
N LEU A 30 -8.91 6.11 -18.75
CA LEU A 30 -8.42 5.21 -19.79
C LEU A 30 -8.86 3.76 -19.52
N LEU A 31 -8.80 3.30 -18.27
CA LEU A 31 -9.19 1.95 -17.89
C LEU A 31 -10.66 1.67 -18.20
N ASP A 32 -11.53 2.63 -17.92
CA ASP A 32 -12.98 2.54 -18.17
C ASP A 32 -13.33 2.32 -19.65
N ARG A 33 -12.41 2.65 -20.55
CA ARG A 33 -12.59 2.52 -22.01
C ARG A 33 -11.97 1.24 -22.58
N LEU A 34 -11.23 0.49 -21.77
CA LEU A 34 -10.57 -0.74 -22.21
C LEU A 34 -11.48 -1.95 -21.93
N PRO A 35 -11.47 -2.98 -22.78
CA PRO A 35 -12.11 -4.24 -22.45
C PRO A 35 -11.47 -4.83 -21.20
N PHE A 36 -12.25 -5.57 -20.40
CA PHE A 36 -11.70 -6.30 -19.28
C PHE A 36 -10.64 -7.30 -19.79
N PRO A 37 -9.48 -7.41 -19.13
CA PRO A 37 -8.38 -8.20 -19.65
C PRO A 37 -8.68 -9.70 -19.66
N ASP A 38 -8.27 -10.38 -20.73
CA ASP A 38 -8.39 -11.84 -20.88
C ASP A 38 -7.55 -12.62 -19.85
N ARG A 39 -6.51 -11.99 -19.29
CA ARG A 39 -5.55 -12.56 -18.33
C ARG A 39 -5.21 -11.58 -17.20
N PRO A 40 -6.11 -11.39 -16.21
CA PRO A 40 -5.89 -10.46 -15.10
C PRO A 40 -4.74 -10.91 -14.16
N ASP A 41 -4.41 -12.19 -14.16
CA ASP A 41 -3.26 -12.76 -13.42
C ASP A 41 -1.90 -12.26 -13.94
N ASN A 42 -1.84 -11.78 -15.19
CA ASN A 42 -0.58 -11.33 -15.80
C ASN A 42 -0.11 -10.01 -15.19
N HIS A 43 1.12 -9.99 -14.66
CA HIS A 43 1.71 -8.84 -13.99
C HIS A 43 1.79 -7.56 -14.85
N PHE A 44 1.87 -7.69 -16.17
CA PHE A 44 1.98 -6.55 -17.10
C PHE A 44 0.63 -5.98 -17.53
N VAL A 45 -0.46 -6.67 -17.22
CA VAL A 45 -1.81 -6.23 -17.57
C VAL A 45 -2.37 -5.47 -16.38
N VAL A 46 -2.54 -4.16 -16.51
CA VAL A 46 -3.15 -3.33 -15.45
C VAL A 46 -4.66 -3.49 -15.53
N ASP A 47 -5.20 -4.18 -14.54
CA ASP A 47 -6.63 -4.32 -14.25
C ASP A 47 -7.05 -3.27 -13.19
N PRO A 48 -8.36 -3.13 -12.90
CA PRO A 48 -8.83 -2.24 -11.83
C PRO A 48 -8.18 -2.50 -10.47
N ASP A 49 -7.87 -3.75 -10.14
CA ASP A 49 -7.31 -4.12 -8.84
C ASP A 49 -5.86 -3.64 -8.68
N LYS A 50 -5.08 -3.70 -9.75
CA LYS A 50 -3.74 -3.12 -9.81
C LYS A 50 -3.81 -1.60 -9.83
N TRP A 51 -4.88 -1.01 -10.34
CA TRP A 51 -5.07 0.43 -10.32
C TRP A 51 -5.25 0.95 -8.89
N ASP A 52 -6.10 0.32 -8.09
CA ASP A 52 -6.29 0.65 -6.67
C ASP A 52 -4.96 0.55 -5.89
N PHE A 53 -4.10 -0.41 -6.24
CA PHE A 53 -2.76 -0.52 -5.66
C PHE A 53 -1.84 0.66 -6.02
N TYR A 54 -1.87 1.17 -7.26
CA TYR A 54 -1.12 2.39 -7.60
C TYR A 54 -1.69 3.61 -6.87
N ALA A 55 -3.01 3.70 -6.76
CA ALA A 55 -3.70 4.81 -6.12
C ALA A 55 -3.41 4.85 -4.61
N MET A 56 -3.56 3.74 -3.89
CA MET A 56 -3.30 3.69 -2.45
C MET A 56 -1.87 4.13 -2.10
N ASP A 57 -0.88 3.64 -2.85
CA ASP A 57 0.54 3.88 -2.60
C ASP A 57 0.89 5.36 -2.81
N THR A 58 0.40 5.94 -3.91
CA THR A 58 0.68 7.33 -4.26
C THR A 58 -0.07 8.31 -3.38
N TYR A 59 -1.34 8.05 -3.04
CA TYR A 59 -2.09 8.89 -2.11
C TYR A 59 -1.51 8.86 -0.70
N ARG A 60 -1.05 7.69 -0.22
CA ARG A 60 -0.37 7.58 1.08
C ARG A 60 0.87 8.48 1.15
N ILE A 61 1.71 8.46 0.11
CA ILE A 61 2.95 9.26 0.06
C ILE A 61 2.65 10.77 0.11
N VAL A 62 1.56 11.24 -0.49
CA VAL A 62 1.20 12.67 -0.49
C VAL A 62 0.27 13.07 0.66
N GLY A 63 0.00 12.17 1.61
CA GLY A 63 -0.82 12.45 2.80
C GLY A 63 -2.34 12.50 2.54
N GLU A 64 -2.81 12.00 1.40
CA GLU A 64 -4.23 11.90 1.05
C GLU A 64 -4.86 10.66 1.70
N ASP A 65 -4.79 10.57 3.03
CA ASP A 65 -5.06 9.36 3.81
C ASP A 65 -6.46 8.77 3.58
N GLN A 66 -7.49 9.60 3.39
CA GLN A 66 -8.84 9.09 3.13
C GLN A 66 -8.94 8.39 1.77
N LEU A 67 -8.23 8.89 0.75
CA LEU A 67 -8.17 8.27 -0.57
C LEU A 67 -7.30 7.01 -0.52
N ALA A 68 -6.17 7.07 0.18
CA ALA A 68 -5.28 5.93 0.37
C ALA A 68 -6.00 4.76 1.08
N GLN A 69 -6.74 5.05 2.15
CA GLN A 69 -7.51 4.05 2.90
C GLN A 69 -8.53 3.32 2.01
N ARG A 70 -9.38 4.06 1.30
CA ARG A 70 -10.41 3.45 0.44
C ARG A 70 -9.82 2.49 -0.59
N ASN A 71 -8.71 2.89 -1.21
CA ASN A 71 -8.02 2.06 -2.20
C ASN A 71 -7.34 0.85 -1.57
N ALA A 72 -6.75 0.99 -0.37
CA ALA A 72 -6.14 -0.12 0.35
C ALA A 72 -7.17 -1.17 0.78
N GLU A 73 -8.33 -0.74 1.27
CA GLU A 73 -9.47 -1.62 1.60
C GLU A 73 -9.94 -2.40 0.35
N GLU A 74 -9.98 -1.74 -0.81
CA GLU A 74 -10.28 -2.36 -2.11
C GLU A 74 -9.26 -3.38 -2.55
N VAL A 75 -7.97 -3.10 -2.37
CA VAL A 75 -6.89 -4.06 -2.64
C VAL A 75 -7.02 -5.30 -1.75
N ILE A 76 -7.32 -5.13 -0.46
CA ILE A 76 -7.51 -6.26 0.46
C ILE A 76 -8.76 -7.06 0.06
N ARG A 77 -9.90 -6.39 -0.14
CA ARG A 77 -11.18 -7.03 -0.46
C ARG A 77 -11.09 -7.88 -1.73
N ARG A 78 -10.41 -7.40 -2.77
CA ARG A 78 -10.25 -8.13 -4.04
C ARG A 78 -9.06 -9.10 -4.04
N GLY A 79 -8.11 -8.92 -3.12
CA GLY A 79 -6.94 -9.77 -2.97
C GLY A 79 -7.22 -11.12 -2.31
N VAL A 80 -8.43 -11.36 -1.81
CA VAL A 80 -8.83 -12.55 -1.07
C VAL A 80 -10.02 -13.22 -1.77
N ASN A 81 -10.01 -14.55 -1.85
CA ASN A 81 -11.14 -15.30 -2.42
C ASN A 81 -12.30 -15.46 -1.40
N PRO A 82 -13.49 -15.96 -1.81
CA PRO A 82 -14.61 -16.15 -0.88
C PRO A 82 -14.31 -17.04 0.33
N GLU A 83 -13.33 -17.95 0.22
CA GLU A 83 -12.90 -18.84 1.29
C GLU A 83 -11.86 -18.20 2.23
N GLY A 84 -11.48 -16.94 2.02
CA GLY A 84 -10.51 -16.23 2.87
C GLY A 84 -9.04 -16.48 2.48
N VAL A 85 -8.77 -17.14 1.35
CA VAL A 85 -7.42 -17.44 0.88
C VAL A 85 -6.83 -16.23 0.13
N PRO A 86 -5.63 -15.76 0.50
CA PRO A 86 -4.93 -14.70 -0.23
C PRO A 86 -4.56 -15.11 -1.67
N LEU A 87 -5.11 -14.41 -2.65
CA LEU A 87 -4.76 -14.52 -4.07
C LEU A 87 -3.53 -13.68 -4.41
N SER A 88 -3.33 -12.56 -3.70
CA SER A 88 -2.21 -11.66 -3.90
C SER A 88 -1.58 -11.21 -2.57
N PRO A 89 -0.93 -12.13 -1.84
CA PRO A 89 -0.44 -11.89 -0.47
C PRO A 89 0.48 -10.67 -0.36
N MET A 90 1.36 -10.45 -1.36
CA MET A 90 2.27 -9.30 -1.36
C MET A 90 1.53 -7.96 -1.46
N ARG A 91 0.47 -7.88 -2.29
CA ARG A 91 -0.35 -6.66 -2.42
C ARG A 91 -1.18 -6.40 -1.16
N ILE A 92 -1.68 -7.46 -0.54
CA ILE A 92 -2.40 -7.39 0.73
C ILE A 92 -1.49 -6.83 1.82
N ALA A 93 -0.27 -7.37 1.96
CA ALA A 93 0.68 -6.90 2.98
C ALA A 93 1.01 -5.40 2.83
N GLU A 94 1.22 -4.93 1.60
CA GLU A 94 1.48 -3.49 1.35
C GLU A 94 0.23 -2.61 1.58
N ALA A 95 -0.97 -3.14 1.34
CA ALA A 95 -2.22 -2.47 1.68
C ALA A 95 -2.44 -2.40 3.20
N GLU A 96 -2.13 -3.46 3.94
CA GLU A 96 -2.15 -3.49 5.40
C GLU A 96 -1.15 -2.49 6.00
N LEU A 97 0.08 -2.41 5.46
CA LEU A 97 1.03 -1.37 5.86
C LEU A 97 0.54 0.04 5.52
N THR A 98 -0.16 0.22 4.40
CA THR A 98 -0.78 1.51 4.06
C THR A 98 -1.81 1.91 5.11
N LEU A 99 -2.68 0.98 5.52
CA LEU A 99 -3.66 1.21 6.59
C LEU A 99 -2.97 1.47 7.94
N ALA A 100 -1.88 0.78 8.23
CA ALA A 100 -1.09 0.99 9.45
C ALA A 100 -0.50 2.41 9.52
N VAL A 101 0.08 2.90 8.42
CA VAL A 101 0.59 4.29 8.33
C VAL A 101 -0.54 5.29 8.59
N ILE A 102 -1.71 5.08 7.99
CA ILE A 102 -2.88 5.96 8.18
C ILE A 102 -3.38 5.92 9.63
N ALA A 103 -3.40 4.75 10.26
CA ALA A 103 -3.75 4.60 11.68
C ALA A 103 -2.76 5.36 12.57
N ALA A 104 -1.45 5.23 12.32
CA ALA A 104 -0.42 5.96 13.04
C ALA A 104 -0.58 7.49 12.89
N ARG A 105 -0.84 7.99 11.67
CA ARG A 105 -1.11 9.42 11.43
C ARG A 105 -2.34 9.96 12.18
N ARG A 106 -3.30 9.09 12.48
CA ARG A 106 -4.51 9.44 13.25
C ARG A 106 -4.33 9.29 14.76
N GLY A 107 -3.17 8.83 15.22
CA GLY A 107 -2.89 8.57 16.63
C GLY A 107 -3.40 7.22 17.14
N ASP A 108 -3.88 6.35 16.26
CA ASP A 108 -4.27 4.99 16.61
C ASP A 108 -3.05 4.05 16.54
N VAL A 109 -2.19 4.20 17.54
CA VAL A 109 -0.91 3.48 17.65
C VAL A 109 -1.11 1.97 17.75
N GLU A 110 -2.15 1.53 18.47
CA GLU A 110 -2.45 0.11 18.67
C GLU A 110 -2.86 -0.55 17.35
N GLN A 111 -3.78 0.07 16.62
CA GLN A 111 -4.18 -0.43 15.31
C GLN A 111 -3.02 -0.41 14.30
N ALA A 112 -2.21 0.65 14.34
CA ALA A 112 -1.03 0.76 13.48
C ALA A 112 -0.02 -0.38 13.70
N GLU A 113 0.27 -0.70 14.96
CA GLU A 113 1.14 -1.82 15.31
C GLU A 113 0.55 -3.17 14.88
N GLU A 114 -0.74 -3.40 15.15
CA GLU A 114 -1.41 -4.66 14.79
C GLU A 114 -1.36 -4.92 13.28
N LEU A 115 -1.71 -3.91 12.47
CA LEU A 115 -1.68 -4.00 11.01
C LEU A 115 -0.26 -4.17 10.48
N GLY A 116 0.71 -3.43 11.04
CA GLY A 116 2.11 -3.53 10.65
C GLY A 116 2.69 -4.93 10.92
N MET A 117 2.41 -5.49 12.10
CA MET A 117 2.83 -6.84 12.47
C MET A 117 2.24 -7.89 11.54
N ARG A 118 0.93 -7.80 11.26
CA ARG A 118 0.23 -8.71 10.36
C ARG A 118 0.85 -8.72 8.95
N ALA A 119 1.17 -7.54 8.43
CA ALA A 119 1.80 -7.40 7.12
C ALA A 119 3.21 -8.02 7.08
N LEU A 120 4.03 -7.80 8.12
CA LEU A 120 5.39 -8.36 8.21
C LEU A 120 5.41 -9.88 8.43
N GLN A 121 4.31 -10.46 8.94
CA GLN A 121 4.15 -11.90 9.12
C GLN A 121 3.44 -12.58 7.94
N SER A 122 3.04 -11.82 6.92
CA SER A 122 2.41 -12.36 5.71
C SER A 122 3.33 -13.33 4.96
N GLY A 123 2.75 -14.35 4.31
CA GLY A 123 3.52 -15.46 3.72
C GLY A 123 4.54 -15.04 2.65
N ARG A 124 4.11 -14.91 1.38
CA ARG A 124 5.03 -14.49 0.30
C ARG A 124 5.21 -12.97 0.35
N GLN A 125 6.47 -12.51 0.34
CA GLN A 125 6.83 -11.09 0.50
C GLN A 125 7.73 -10.58 -0.63
N SER A 126 7.57 -9.30 -1.01
CA SER A 126 8.63 -8.53 -1.69
C SER A 126 9.34 -7.69 -0.65
N ARG A 127 10.51 -8.14 -0.21
CA ARG A 127 11.28 -7.46 0.84
C ARG A 127 11.58 -5.99 0.53
N PRO A 128 12.01 -5.59 -0.68
CA PRO A 128 12.27 -4.18 -0.96
C PRO A 128 11.04 -3.28 -0.82
N SER A 129 9.87 -3.72 -1.30
CA SER A 129 8.63 -2.94 -1.19
C SER A 129 8.13 -2.90 0.25
N LEU A 130 8.17 -4.06 0.92
CA LEU A 130 7.76 -4.21 2.31
C LEU A 130 8.58 -3.31 3.24
N LEU A 131 9.90 -3.28 3.09
CA LEU A 131 10.79 -2.44 3.89
C LEU A 131 10.53 -0.95 3.67
N MET A 132 10.25 -0.52 2.44
CA MET A 132 9.97 0.89 2.14
C MET A 132 8.76 1.41 2.93
N VAL A 133 7.63 0.72 2.86
CA VAL A 133 6.40 1.15 3.56
C VAL A 133 6.51 0.93 5.07
N SER A 134 7.21 -0.13 5.50
CA SER A 134 7.44 -0.40 6.93
C SER A 134 8.31 0.65 7.60
N THR A 135 9.29 1.23 6.89
CA THR A 135 10.09 2.34 7.42
C THR A 135 9.25 3.60 7.59
N GLU A 136 8.31 3.89 6.69
CA GLU A 136 7.39 5.01 6.88
C GLU A 136 6.50 4.80 8.13
N LEU A 137 6.01 3.58 8.35
CA LEU A 137 5.27 3.25 9.57
C LEU A 137 6.13 3.40 10.84
N GLU A 138 7.38 2.94 10.80
CA GLU A 138 8.36 3.11 11.89
C GLU A 138 8.59 4.59 12.23
N ASP A 139 8.71 5.45 11.21
CA ASP A 139 8.89 6.89 11.37
C ASP A 139 7.65 7.54 12.02
N GLU A 140 6.44 7.22 11.55
CA GLU A 140 5.18 7.73 12.13
C GLU A 140 4.99 7.29 13.59
N LEU A 141 5.23 6.00 13.90
CA LEU A 141 5.09 5.47 15.25
C LEU A 141 6.08 6.10 16.23
N THR A 142 7.30 6.42 15.78
CA THR A 142 8.34 7.03 16.62
C THR A 142 7.93 8.41 17.15
N THR A 143 7.01 9.10 16.46
CA THR A 143 6.48 10.41 16.91
C THR A 143 5.68 10.32 18.22
N TYR A 144 5.17 9.13 18.58
CA TYR A 144 4.42 8.87 19.80
C TYR A 144 5.29 8.39 20.98
N GLY A 145 6.62 8.36 20.80
CA GLY A 145 7.59 7.98 21.82
C GLY A 145 8.23 6.62 21.58
N THR A 146 9.22 6.29 22.40
CA THR A 146 10.09 5.11 22.20
C THR A 146 9.40 3.78 22.46
N ASP A 147 8.21 3.77 23.06
CA ASP A 147 7.46 2.55 23.36
C ASP A 147 6.36 2.27 22.34
N ALA A 148 5.94 3.26 21.55
CA ALA A 148 4.95 3.07 20.49
C ALA A 148 5.51 2.13 19.40
N GLY A 149 4.72 1.12 19.01
CA GLY A 149 5.11 0.20 17.96
C GLY A 149 6.38 -0.59 18.24
N ARG A 150 6.65 -0.92 19.51
CA ARG A 150 7.90 -1.60 19.90
C ARG A 150 7.99 -2.96 19.23
N ASP A 151 6.93 -3.76 19.29
CA ASP A 151 6.93 -5.13 18.78
C ASP A 151 7.06 -5.11 17.25
N PHE A 152 6.38 -4.15 16.59
CA PHE A 152 6.55 -3.90 15.17
C PHE A 152 8.00 -3.58 14.78
N ARG A 153 8.67 -2.70 15.52
CA ARG A 153 10.06 -2.31 15.23
C ARG A 153 11.05 -3.44 15.49
N GLU A 154 10.83 -4.25 16.52
CA GLU A 154 11.63 -5.45 16.78
C GLU A 154 11.54 -6.44 15.61
N LEU A 155 10.32 -6.71 15.13
CA LEU A 155 10.10 -7.57 13.97
C LEU A 155 10.70 -6.98 12.69
N LEU A 156 10.52 -5.67 12.45
CA LEU A 156 11.11 -4.99 11.30
C LEU A 156 12.64 -5.07 11.31
N ALA A 157 13.27 -4.96 12.48
CA ALA A 157 14.71 -5.10 12.63
C ALA A 157 15.20 -6.52 12.33
N GLU A 158 14.41 -7.57 12.60
CA GLU A 158 14.70 -8.93 12.16
C GLU A 158 14.64 -9.06 10.64
N VAL A 159 13.61 -8.49 10.01
CA VAL A 159 13.45 -8.50 8.55
C VAL A 159 14.62 -7.76 7.87
N LYS A 160 15.06 -6.62 8.41
CA LYS A 160 16.22 -5.86 7.89
C LYS A 160 17.54 -6.63 8.00
N ARG A 161 17.72 -7.47 9.03
CA ARG A 161 18.98 -8.21 9.30
C ARG A 161 19.17 -9.44 8.42
N ASN A 162 18.08 -10.04 7.94
CA ASN A 162 18.11 -11.19 7.04
C ASN A 162 17.62 -10.75 5.65
N PRO A 163 18.43 -10.07 4.82
CA PRO A 163 18.03 -9.59 3.50
C PRO A 163 17.63 -10.72 2.53
#